data_AF-A0A7X8KNP8-F1
#
_entry.id   AF-A0A7X8KNP8-F1
#
_cell.length_a   1.000
_cell.length_b   1.000
_cell.length_c   1.000
_cell.angle_alpha   90.00
_cell.angle_beta   90.00
_cell.angle_gamma   90.00
#
_symmetry.space_group_name_H-M   'P 1'
#
loop_
_entity.id
_entity.type
_entity.pdbx_description
1 polymer ?
#
loop_
_entity_poly.entity_id
_entity_poly.type
_entity_poly.pdbx_seq_one_letter_code
_entity_poly.pdbx_strand_id
1 'polypeptide(L)'
;MSDNNGEDKKQNSLQRYLYAADKERLRTLLEEMSQITAASIEKAVRALRSGDAVLAEKVIGEDDLIDEKEEQIDQECLYSIATRQPMREDLRFVYSVMKIIVDLERIGDQAVNIAMGVRDLPEGLTFPGEMMPFVEKMAEENIKMIEEVMQAFEAEDETVICATRERRKLIKKTRNDAVSMLDGIIASEKVCGSDRMKLFCAVILILRHLSRISDYVLNLAERVSFIATGISPLTLKKAQEKGRPKTLFDKES
;
A
#
# COMPACT_ATOMS: atom_id res chain seq x y z
N MET A 1 3.05 -10.46 -54.12
CA MET A 1 3.53 -9.89 -52.83
C MET A 1 2.43 -9.06 -52.16
N SER A 2 1.15 -9.44 -52.27
CA SER A 2 0.03 -8.53 -51.97
C SER A 2 -0.89 -8.99 -50.82
N ASP A 3 -0.65 -10.17 -50.23
CA ASP A 3 -1.51 -10.73 -49.17
C ASP A 3 -0.98 -10.55 -47.73
N ASN A 4 0.29 -10.18 -47.54
CA ASN A 4 0.90 -10.09 -46.20
C ASN A 4 0.29 -8.98 -45.32
N ASN A 5 -0.23 -7.92 -45.94
CA ASN A 5 -0.65 -6.70 -45.26
C ASN A 5 -2.01 -6.85 -44.53
N GLY A 6 -2.81 -7.86 -44.89
CA GLY A 6 -4.11 -8.17 -44.28
C GLY A 6 -4.02 -9.10 -43.08
N GLU A 7 -3.13 -10.08 -43.13
CA GLU A 7 -2.85 -11.01 -42.03
C GLU A 7 -2.12 -10.30 -40.87
N ASP A 8 -1.10 -9.49 -41.18
CA ASP A 8 -0.37 -8.69 -40.17
C ASP A 8 -1.30 -7.72 -39.42
N LYS A 9 -2.27 -7.10 -40.12
CA LYS A 9 -3.27 -6.23 -39.48
C LYS A 9 -4.23 -6.99 -38.57
N LYS A 10 -4.71 -8.16 -39.00
CA LYS A 10 -5.56 -9.02 -38.16
C LYS A 10 -4.81 -9.49 -36.92
N GLN A 11 -3.57 -9.92 -37.09
CA GLN A 11 -2.72 -10.39 -35.99
C GLN A 11 -2.42 -9.27 -34.98
N ASN A 12 -2.16 -8.05 -35.44
CA ASN A 12 -1.99 -6.89 -34.56
C ASN A 12 -3.29 -6.51 -33.82
N SER A 13 -4.44 -6.56 -34.50
CA SER A 13 -5.74 -6.31 -33.86
C SER A 13 -6.09 -7.35 -32.78
N LEU A 14 -5.75 -8.61 -33.02
CA LEU A 14 -5.95 -9.69 -32.07
C LEU A 14 -5.04 -9.53 -30.84
N GLN A 15 -3.76 -9.20 -31.04
CA GLN A 15 -2.82 -8.96 -29.93
C GLN A 15 -3.26 -7.81 -29.03
N ARG A 16 -3.77 -6.71 -29.61
CA ARG A 16 -4.34 -5.59 -28.84
C ARG A 16 -5.57 -5.99 -28.03
N TYR A 17 -6.47 -6.76 -28.62
CA TYR A 17 -7.66 -7.26 -27.92
C TYR A 17 -7.28 -8.17 -26.74
N LEU A 18 -6.34 -9.10 -26.97
CA LEU A 18 -5.88 -10.01 -25.94
C LEU A 18 -5.13 -9.28 -24.81
N TYR A 19 -4.30 -8.29 -25.13
CA TYR A 19 -3.66 -7.46 -24.11
C TYR A 19 -4.67 -6.64 -23.30
N ALA A 20 -5.73 -6.11 -23.93
CA ALA A 20 -6.78 -5.42 -23.20
C ALA A 20 -7.49 -6.34 -22.19
N ALA A 21 -7.71 -7.61 -22.55
CA ALA A 21 -8.23 -8.62 -21.63
C ALA A 21 -7.24 -8.92 -20.48
N ASP A 22 -5.95 -9.04 -20.78
CA ASP A 22 -4.91 -9.22 -19.75
C ASP A 22 -4.88 -8.02 -18.77
N LYS A 23 -4.97 -6.78 -19.29
CA LYS A 23 -5.02 -5.54 -18.50
C LYS A 23 -6.21 -5.51 -17.54
N GLU A 24 -7.38 -5.90 -18.02
CA GLU A 24 -8.61 -5.96 -17.20
C GLU A 24 -8.53 -7.03 -16.11
N ARG A 25 -7.92 -8.18 -16.43
CA ARG A 25 -7.67 -9.23 -15.45
C ARG A 25 -6.72 -8.78 -14.36
N LEU A 26 -5.63 -8.10 -14.73
CA LEU A 26 -4.68 -7.52 -13.77
C LEU A 26 -5.34 -6.49 -12.85
N ARG A 27 -6.22 -5.62 -13.38
CA ARG A 27 -7.01 -4.68 -12.58
C ARG A 27 -7.87 -5.39 -11.55
N THR A 28 -8.62 -6.41 -11.99
CA THR A 28 -9.50 -7.19 -11.11
C THR A 28 -8.71 -7.84 -9.98
N LEU A 29 -7.60 -8.52 -10.30
CA LEU A 29 -6.76 -9.19 -9.31
C LEU A 29 -6.13 -8.20 -8.33
N LEU A 30 -5.69 -7.04 -8.82
CA LEU A 30 -5.09 -6.01 -7.98
C LEU A 30 -6.11 -5.40 -7.01
N GLU A 31 -7.33 -5.14 -7.49
CA GLU A 31 -8.44 -4.68 -6.65
C GLU A 31 -8.74 -5.70 -5.55
N GLU A 32 -8.86 -6.99 -5.88
CA GLU A 32 -9.04 -8.07 -4.91
C GLU A 32 -7.93 -8.09 -3.84
N MET A 33 -6.66 -8.04 -4.26
CA MET A 33 -5.52 -8.00 -3.33
C MET A 33 -5.61 -6.79 -2.40
N SER A 34 -5.91 -5.61 -2.94
CA SER A 34 -6.01 -4.37 -2.15
C SER A 34 -7.11 -4.43 -1.08
N GLN A 35 -8.25 -5.07 -1.40
CA GLN A 35 -9.37 -5.24 -0.47
C GLN A 35 -9.01 -6.20 0.67
N ILE A 36 -8.31 -7.29 0.36
CA ILE A 36 -7.81 -8.24 1.36
C ILE A 36 -6.81 -7.54 2.28
N THR A 37 -5.85 -6.81 1.71
CA THR A 37 -4.85 -6.03 2.46
C THR A 37 -5.51 -4.99 3.39
N ALA A 38 -6.48 -4.21 2.89
CA ALA A 38 -7.20 -3.24 3.70
C ALA A 38 -7.99 -3.90 4.85
N ALA A 39 -8.64 -5.04 4.57
CA ALA A 39 -9.36 -5.82 5.57
C ALA A 39 -8.41 -6.39 6.65
N SER A 40 -7.18 -6.77 6.30
CA SER A 40 -6.17 -7.23 7.26
C SER A 40 -5.78 -6.12 8.24
N ILE A 41 -5.62 -4.87 7.77
CA ILE A 41 -5.37 -3.71 8.65
C ILE A 41 -6.54 -3.53 9.64
N GLU A 42 -7.77 -3.54 9.11
CA GLU A 42 -8.97 -3.33 9.93
C GLU A 42 -9.12 -4.42 11.00
N LYS A 43 -8.94 -5.70 10.62
CA LYS A 43 -8.98 -6.83 11.55
C LYS A 43 -7.87 -6.76 12.59
N ALA A 44 -6.64 -6.41 12.21
CA ALA A 44 -5.51 -6.29 13.13
C ALA A 44 -5.77 -5.24 14.21
N VAL A 45 -6.29 -4.07 13.81
CA VAL A 45 -6.64 -2.98 14.76
C VAL A 45 -7.84 -3.36 15.62
N ARG A 46 -8.82 -4.08 15.06
CA ARG A 46 -9.96 -4.62 15.83
C ARG A 46 -9.51 -5.64 16.87
N ALA A 47 -8.60 -6.54 16.52
CA ALA A 47 -7.99 -7.49 17.44
C ALA A 47 -7.27 -6.75 18.57
N LEU A 48 -6.47 -5.74 18.23
CA LEU A 48 -5.76 -4.92 19.21
C LEU A 48 -6.72 -4.21 20.18
N ARG A 49 -7.80 -3.61 19.67
CA ARG A 49 -8.81 -2.92 20.50
C ARG A 49 -9.49 -3.84 21.50
N SER A 50 -9.81 -5.06 21.06
CA SER A 50 -10.58 -6.03 21.85
C SER A 50 -9.70 -6.96 22.68
N GLY A 51 -8.38 -6.97 22.46
CA GLY A 51 -7.49 -7.98 23.01
C GLY A 51 -7.78 -9.39 22.47
N ASP A 52 -8.41 -9.50 21.30
CA ASP A 52 -8.86 -10.76 20.73
C ASP A 52 -7.67 -11.48 20.04
N ALA A 53 -7.04 -12.38 20.78
CA ALA A 53 -5.94 -13.20 20.29
C ALA A 53 -6.36 -14.15 19.15
N VAL A 54 -7.62 -14.61 19.11
CA VAL A 54 -8.10 -15.49 18.05
C VAL A 54 -8.21 -14.73 16.74
N LEU A 55 -8.73 -13.50 16.78
CA LEU A 55 -8.75 -12.63 15.61
C LEU A 55 -7.34 -12.24 15.17
N ALA A 56 -6.41 -12.03 16.11
CA ALA A 56 -5.00 -11.76 15.78
C ALA A 56 -4.34 -12.92 15.03
N GLU A 57 -4.47 -14.16 15.54
CA GLU A 57 -3.96 -15.36 14.86
C GLU A 57 -4.60 -15.56 13.48
N LYS A 58 -5.89 -15.22 13.35
CA LYS A 58 -6.58 -15.26 12.07
C LYS A 58 -5.96 -14.28 11.06
N VAL A 59 -5.61 -13.06 11.47
CA VAL A 59 -4.92 -12.09 10.58
C VAL A 59 -3.57 -12.64 10.14
N ILE A 60 -2.81 -13.23 11.08
CA ILE A 60 -1.49 -13.80 10.78
C ILE A 60 -1.61 -14.95 9.76
N GLY A 61 -2.60 -15.84 9.94
CA GLY A 61 -2.80 -16.96 9.01
C GLY A 61 -3.47 -16.60 7.69
N GLU A 62 -4.18 -15.48 7.60
CA GLU A 62 -4.79 -15.00 6.34
C GLU A 62 -3.80 -14.22 5.46
N ASP A 63 -2.58 -13.94 5.93
CA ASP A 63 -1.54 -13.23 5.17
C ASP A 63 -1.07 -14.03 3.95
N ASP A 64 -1.05 -15.36 4.04
CA ASP A 64 -0.77 -16.26 2.91
C ASP A 64 -1.65 -15.96 1.69
N LEU A 65 -2.88 -15.47 1.89
CA LEU A 65 -3.78 -15.09 0.79
C LEU A 65 -3.28 -13.86 0.01
N ILE A 66 -2.57 -12.95 0.68
CA ILE A 66 -1.96 -11.77 0.05
C ILE A 66 -0.73 -12.21 -0.75
N ASP A 67 0.10 -13.09 -0.19
CA ASP A 67 1.28 -13.66 -0.87
C ASP A 67 0.87 -14.45 -2.12
N GLU A 68 -0.15 -15.31 -2.02
CA GLU A 68 -0.69 -16.06 -3.16
C GLU A 68 -1.20 -15.13 -4.27
N LYS A 69 -1.83 -14.00 -3.89
CA LYS A 69 -2.29 -12.99 -4.85
C LYS A 69 -1.14 -12.22 -5.48
N GLU A 70 -0.10 -11.89 -4.72
CA GLU A 70 1.12 -11.29 -5.26
C GLU A 70 1.73 -12.20 -6.34
N GLU A 71 1.95 -13.48 -6.01
CA GLU A 71 2.51 -14.44 -6.96
C GLU A 71 1.63 -14.60 -8.20
N GLN A 72 0.31 -14.70 -8.01
CA GLN A 72 -0.64 -14.79 -9.11
C GLN A 72 -0.53 -13.57 -10.06
N ILE A 73 -0.50 -12.35 -9.52
CA ILE A 73 -0.43 -11.13 -10.33
C ILE A 73 0.93 -11.03 -11.01
N ASP A 74 2.02 -11.38 -10.35
CA ASP A 74 3.37 -11.35 -10.93
C ASP A 74 3.49 -12.31 -12.13
N GLN A 75 2.93 -13.53 -12.01
CA GLN A 75 2.88 -14.48 -13.12
C GLN A 75 2.06 -13.97 -14.30
N GLU A 76 0.91 -13.35 -14.07
CA GLU A 76 0.08 -12.75 -15.13
C GLU A 76 0.80 -11.57 -15.80
N CYS A 77 1.53 -10.76 -15.03
CA CYS A 77 2.37 -9.68 -15.56
C CYS A 77 3.47 -10.23 -16.49
N LEU A 78 4.20 -11.26 -16.04
CA LEU A 78 5.25 -11.91 -16.81
C LEU A 78 4.69 -12.59 -18.08
N TYR A 79 3.55 -13.26 -17.96
CA TYR A 79 2.86 -13.86 -19.09
C TYR A 79 2.47 -12.82 -20.14
N SER A 80 1.91 -11.69 -19.71
CA SER A 80 1.53 -10.60 -20.60
C SER A 80 2.75 -10.01 -21.31
N ILE A 81 3.87 -9.80 -20.60
CA ILE A 81 5.13 -9.32 -21.19
C ILE A 81 5.64 -10.30 -22.25
N ALA A 82 5.74 -11.59 -21.90
CA ALA A 82 6.30 -12.61 -22.77
C ALA A 82 5.44 -12.84 -24.04
N THR A 83 4.11 -12.81 -23.88
CA THR A 83 3.19 -13.22 -24.94
C THR A 83 2.69 -12.05 -25.80
N ARG A 84 2.53 -10.87 -25.20
CA ARG A 84 1.95 -9.68 -25.86
C ARG A 84 3.00 -8.66 -26.31
N GLN A 85 4.18 -8.68 -25.70
CA GLN A 85 5.25 -7.71 -25.95
C GLN A 85 4.76 -6.24 -25.86
N PRO A 86 4.15 -5.83 -24.72
CA PRO A 86 3.60 -4.49 -24.54
C PRO A 86 4.67 -3.42 -24.73
N MET A 87 4.29 -2.26 -25.28
CA MET A 87 5.21 -1.16 -25.56
C MET A 87 4.75 0.15 -24.89
N ARG A 88 5.71 1.02 -24.57
CA ARG A 88 5.46 2.36 -24.01
C ARG A 88 4.52 2.33 -22.79
N GLU A 89 3.31 2.86 -22.92
CA GLU A 89 2.28 2.95 -21.87
C GLU A 89 1.91 1.59 -21.30
N ASP A 90 1.80 0.57 -22.16
CA ASP A 90 1.42 -0.78 -21.75
C ASP A 90 2.51 -1.41 -20.87
N LEU A 91 3.79 -1.22 -21.25
CA LEU A 91 4.90 -1.69 -20.42
C LEU A 91 4.99 -0.92 -19.10
N ARG A 92 4.69 0.39 -19.10
CA ARG A 92 4.61 1.18 -17.86
C ARG A 92 3.53 0.66 -16.93
N PHE A 93 2.36 0.31 -17.48
CA PHE A 93 1.26 -0.27 -16.71
C PHE A 93 1.70 -1.57 -16.04
N VAL A 94 2.16 -2.56 -16.80
CA VAL A 94 2.54 -3.87 -16.27
C VAL A 94 3.68 -3.75 -15.25
N TYR A 95 4.70 -2.94 -15.56
CA TYR A 95 5.80 -2.68 -14.63
C TYR A 95 5.32 -2.03 -13.33
N SER A 96 4.39 -1.07 -13.41
CA SER A 96 3.83 -0.45 -12.21
C SER A 96 3.02 -1.43 -11.38
N VAL A 97 2.22 -2.30 -12.00
CA VAL A 97 1.48 -3.35 -11.29
C VAL A 97 2.44 -4.24 -10.50
N MET A 98 3.52 -4.73 -11.12
CA MET A 98 4.55 -5.51 -10.42
C MET A 98 5.19 -4.77 -9.23
N LYS A 99 5.23 -3.43 -9.25
CA LYS A 99 5.72 -2.65 -8.10
C LYS A 99 4.65 -2.38 -7.04
N ILE A 100 3.40 -2.24 -7.45
CA ILE A 100 2.27 -2.00 -6.55
C ILE A 100 2.02 -3.24 -5.69
N ILE A 101 2.05 -4.45 -6.27
CA ILE A 101 1.81 -5.69 -5.52
C ILE A 101 2.83 -5.91 -4.39
N VAL A 102 4.10 -5.60 -4.61
CA VAL A 102 5.15 -5.67 -3.58
C VAL A 102 4.90 -4.68 -2.44
N ASP A 103 4.39 -3.49 -2.76
CA ASP A 103 4.07 -2.50 -1.72
C ASP A 103 2.74 -2.87 -0.99
N LEU A 104 1.81 -3.60 -1.62
CA LEU A 104 0.61 -4.16 -0.99
C LEU A 104 0.92 -5.34 -0.05
N GLU A 105 1.80 -6.26 -0.47
CA GLU A 105 2.32 -7.35 0.38
C GLU A 105 2.92 -6.77 1.66
N ARG A 106 3.85 -5.81 1.54
CA ARG A 106 4.45 -5.10 2.68
C ARG A 106 3.45 -4.43 3.60
N ILE A 107 2.29 -4.02 3.11
CA ILE A 107 1.21 -3.47 3.94
C ILE A 107 0.53 -4.59 4.73
N GLY A 108 0.22 -5.72 4.09
CA GLY A 108 -0.29 -6.93 4.76
C GLY A 108 0.65 -7.40 5.87
N ASP A 109 1.93 -7.45 5.54
CA ASP A 109 3.05 -7.75 6.40
C ASP A 109 3.12 -6.80 7.63
N GLN A 110 2.84 -5.49 7.44
CA GLN A 110 2.69 -4.57 8.59
C GLN A 110 1.43 -4.86 9.42
N ALA A 111 0.33 -5.30 8.83
CA ALA A 111 -0.89 -5.68 9.56
C ALA A 111 -0.66 -6.94 10.40
N VAL A 112 0.07 -7.93 9.89
CA VAL A 112 0.54 -9.10 10.65
C VAL A 112 1.36 -8.67 11.86
N ASN A 113 2.31 -7.74 11.68
CA ASN A 113 3.11 -7.22 12.80
C ASN A 113 2.26 -6.52 13.88
N ILE A 114 1.17 -5.85 13.49
CA ILE A 114 0.21 -5.28 14.45
C ILE A 114 -0.52 -6.40 15.20
N ALA A 115 -0.97 -7.44 14.49
CA ALA A 115 -1.65 -8.60 15.09
C ALA A 115 -0.74 -9.39 16.04
N MET A 116 0.53 -9.63 15.67
CA MET A 116 1.54 -10.19 16.56
C MET A 116 1.73 -9.34 17.82
N GLY A 117 1.65 -8.02 17.68
CA GLY A 117 1.67 -7.09 18.81
C GLY A 117 0.53 -7.30 19.82
N VAL A 118 -0.60 -7.92 19.41
CA VAL A 118 -1.69 -8.33 20.31
C VAL A 118 -1.34 -9.64 21.02
N ARG A 119 -0.87 -10.62 20.25
CA ARG A 119 -0.49 -11.96 20.75
C ARG A 119 0.64 -11.91 21.77
N ASP A 120 1.63 -11.05 21.53
CA ASP A 120 2.87 -10.99 22.30
C ASP A 120 2.79 -10.02 23.50
N LEU A 121 1.59 -9.50 23.81
CA LEU A 121 1.39 -8.68 25.01
C LEU A 121 1.68 -9.49 26.28
N PRO A 122 2.32 -8.87 27.30
CA PRO A 122 2.52 -9.52 28.58
C PRO A 122 1.18 -9.93 29.22
N GLU A 123 1.17 -11.11 29.87
CA GLU A 123 -0.02 -11.66 30.50
C GLU A 123 -0.63 -10.67 31.51
N GLY A 124 -1.95 -10.49 31.42
CA GLY A 124 -2.69 -9.57 32.29
C GLY A 124 -2.57 -8.08 31.92
N LEU A 125 -1.83 -7.73 30.86
CA LEU A 125 -1.79 -6.37 30.32
C LEU A 125 -2.61 -6.28 29.03
N THR A 126 -3.25 -5.13 28.85
CA THR A 126 -3.96 -4.78 27.62
C THR A 126 -3.33 -3.54 26.99
N PHE A 127 -3.55 -3.38 25.69
CA PHE A 127 -3.18 -2.14 25.01
C PHE A 127 -3.84 -0.93 25.70
N PRO A 128 -3.13 0.19 25.94
CA PRO A 128 -3.71 1.32 26.65
C PRO A 128 -4.86 1.95 25.86
N GLY A 129 -6.05 2.05 26.47
CA GLY A 129 -7.25 2.54 25.81
C GLY A 129 -7.13 3.98 25.34
N GLU A 130 -6.35 4.81 26.04
CA GLU A 130 -6.05 6.20 25.69
C GLU A 130 -5.28 6.32 24.36
N MET A 131 -4.56 5.27 23.97
CA MET A 131 -3.79 5.23 22.74
C MET A 131 -4.63 4.77 21.54
N MET A 132 -5.74 4.07 21.76
CA MET A 132 -6.59 3.51 20.70
C MET A 132 -7.13 4.56 19.71
N PRO A 133 -7.60 5.75 20.12
CA PRO A 133 -8.07 6.76 19.17
C PRO A 133 -7.02 7.18 18.14
N PHE A 134 -5.73 7.16 18.50
CA PHE A 134 -4.65 7.46 17.56
C PHE A 134 -4.42 6.31 16.57
N VAL A 135 -4.44 5.07 17.08
CA VAL A 135 -4.29 3.85 16.27
C VAL A 135 -5.43 3.74 15.25
N GLU A 136 -6.68 3.84 15.71
CA GLU A 136 -7.87 3.75 14.85
C GLU A 136 -7.84 4.84 13.78
N LYS A 137 -7.57 6.09 14.16
CA LYS A 137 -7.46 7.20 13.21
C LYS A 137 -6.39 6.96 12.15
N MET A 138 -5.19 6.51 12.55
CA MET A 138 -4.12 6.22 11.59
C MET A 138 -4.49 5.06 10.66
N ALA A 139 -5.16 4.04 11.17
CA ALA A 139 -5.61 2.90 10.38
C ALA A 139 -6.70 3.28 9.37
N GLU A 140 -7.73 4.02 9.81
CA GLU A 140 -8.80 4.53 8.96
C GLU A 140 -8.27 5.40 7.82
N GLU A 141 -7.31 6.29 8.10
CA GLU A 141 -6.68 7.12 7.07
C GLU A 141 -5.88 6.27 6.07
N ASN A 142 -5.14 5.26 6.54
CA ASN A 142 -4.41 4.34 5.65
C ASN A 142 -5.37 3.55 4.74
N ILE A 143 -6.45 3.00 5.29
CA ILE A 143 -7.44 2.23 4.53
C ILE A 143 -8.08 3.11 3.45
N LYS A 144 -8.53 4.32 3.80
CA LYS A 144 -9.08 5.28 2.83
C LYS A 144 -8.07 5.68 1.76
N MET A 145 -6.79 5.84 2.14
CA MET A 145 -5.75 6.12 1.15
C MET A 145 -5.55 4.96 0.17
N ILE A 146 -5.63 3.69 0.61
CA ILE A 146 -5.57 2.52 -0.28
C ILE A 146 -6.74 2.55 -1.27
N GLU A 147 -7.97 2.71 -0.77
CA GLU A 147 -9.19 2.76 -1.59
C GLU A 147 -9.12 3.87 -2.65
N GLU A 148 -8.71 5.08 -2.26
CA GLU A 148 -8.58 6.21 -3.19
C GLU A 148 -7.49 6.01 -4.22
N VAL A 149 -6.37 5.36 -3.85
CA VAL A 149 -5.30 5.06 -4.80
C VAL A 149 -5.73 3.99 -5.79
N MET A 150 -6.50 2.98 -5.38
CA MET A 150 -7.05 1.97 -6.29
C MET A 150 -8.12 2.56 -7.22
N GLN A 151 -8.99 3.44 -6.72
CA GLN A 151 -9.92 4.20 -7.56
C GLN A 151 -9.17 5.07 -8.60
N ALA A 152 -8.09 5.73 -8.19
CA ALA A 152 -7.25 6.51 -9.09
C ALA A 152 -6.47 5.62 -10.08
N PHE A 153 -6.07 4.42 -9.69
CA PHE A 153 -5.46 3.44 -10.59
C PHE A 153 -6.43 3.04 -11.71
N GLU A 154 -7.70 2.81 -11.38
CA GLU A 154 -8.74 2.48 -12.37
C GLU A 154 -9.06 3.67 -13.28
N ALA A 155 -9.15 4.87 -12.71
CA ALA A 155 -9.41 6.11 -13.45
C ALA A 155 -8.17 6.68 -14.17
N GLU A 156 -6.99 6.07 -14.00
CA GLU A 156 -5.69 6.58 -14.47
C GLU A 156 -5.41 8.04 -14.01
N ASP A 157 -5.84 8.39 -12.79
CA ASP A 157 -5.72 9.74 -12.21
C ASP A 157 -4.34 10.01 -11.59
N GLU A 158 -3.57 10.88 -12.23
CA GLU A 158 -2.23 11.27 -11.80
C GLU A 158 -2.19 12.17 -10.54
N THR A 159 -3.32 12.77 -10.15
CA THR A 159 -3.38 13.80 -9.11
C THR A 159 -3.46 13.23 -7.70
N VAL A 160 -3.80 11.94 -7.56
CA VAL A 160 -3.97 11.22 -6.28
C VAL A 160 -2.75 11.32 -5.37
N ILE A 161 -1.55 11.42 -5.94
CA ILE A 161 -0.29 11.60 -5.20
C ILE A 161 -0.31 12.83 -4.28
N CYS A 162 -0.97 13.92 -4.69
CA CYS A 162 -1.00 15.15 -3.90
C CYS A 162 -1.84 14.96 -2.63
N ALA A 163 -3.04 14.39 -2.76
CA ALA A 163 -3.91 14.08 -1.62
C ALA A 163 -3.25 13.06 -0.68
N THR A 164 -2.65 12.01 -1.24
CA THR A 164 -1.95 10.95 -0.49
C THR A 164 -0.79 11.52 0.33
N ARG A 165 -0.01 12.46 -0.23
CA ARG A 165 1.09 13.13 0.51
C ARG A 165 0.60 13.94 1.70
N GLU A 166 -0.50 14.65 1.57
CA GLU A 166 -1.06 15.43 2.68
C GLU A 166 -1.62 14.52 3.78
N ARG A 167 -2.32 13.43 3.42
CA ARG A 167 -2.79 12.44 4.40
C ARG A 167 -1.65 11.73 5.11
N ARG A 168 -0.58 11.37 4.41
CA ARG A 168 0.64 10.84 5.04
C ARG A 168 1.24 11.81 6.06
N LYS A 169 1.24 13.12 5.79
CA LYS A 169 1.68 14.14 6.78
C LYS A 169 0.76 14.16 8.00
N LEU A 170 -0.55 14.03 7.80
CA LEU A 170 -1.54 13.93 8.89
C LEU A 170 -1.30 12.69 9.76
N ILE A 171 -1.04 11.53 9.15
CA ILE A 171 -0.70 10.29 9.87
C ILE A 171 0.59 10.49 10.69
N LYS A 172 1.63 11.08 10.09
CA LYS A 172 2.88 11.39 10.80
C LYS A 172 2.65 12.33 11.99
N LYS A 173 1.80 13.34 11.84
CA LYS A 173 1.41 14.24 12.93
C LYS A 173 0.68 13.48 14.03
N THR A 174 -0.34 12.70 13.68
CA THR A 174 -1.13 11.88 14.61
C THR A 174 -0.24 10.93 15.42
N ARG A 175 0.74 10.30 14.77
CA ARG A 175 1.76 9.47 15.42
C ARG A 175 2.58 10.25 16.44
N ASN A 176 3.02 11.46 16.10
CA ASN A 176 3.82 12.27 17.01
C ASN A 176 2.98 12.72 18.21
N ASP A 177 1.72 13.10 17.99
CA ASP A 177 0.78 13.46 19.06
C ASP A 177 0.55 12.26 20.00
N ALA A 178 0.42 11.05 19.45
CA ALA A 178 0.32 9.80 20.21
C ALA A 178 1.58 9.56 21.06
N VAL A 179 2.77 9.71 20.48
CA VAL A 179 4.05 9.56 21.21
C VAL A 179 4.15 10.58 22.35
N SER A 180 3.77 11.84 22.14
CA SER A 180 3.76 12.85 23.20
C SER A 180 2.77 12.52 24.33
N MET A 181 1.62 11.90 24.02
CA MET A 181 0.71 11.40 25.04
C MET A 181 1.34 10.23 25.82
N LEU A 182 1.95 9.28 25.12
CA LEU A 182 2.62 8.14 25.72
C LEU A 182 3.76 8.59 26.64
N ASP A 183 4.53 9.60 26.26
CA ASP A 183 5.57 10.21 27.11
C ASP A 183 4.98 10.75 28.42
N GLY A 184 3.81 11.39 28.35
CA GLY A 184 3.08 11.84 29.54
C GLY A 184 2.62 10.70 30.45
N ILE A 185 2.13 9.60 29.86
CA ILE A 185 1.76 8.38 30.60
C ILE A 185 2.99 7.79 31.30
N ILE A 186 4.09 7.61 30.57
CA ILE A 186 5.35 7.08 31.10
C ILE A 186 5.88 7.96 32.24
N ALA A 187 5.87 9.28 32.07
CA ALA A 187 6.35 10.23 33.08
C ALA A 187 5.51 10.22 34.37
N SER A 188 4.23 9.85 34.27
CA SER A 188 3.34 9.73 35.44
C SER A 188 3.56 8.44 36.25
N GLU A 189 4.26 7.45 35.69
CA GLU A 189 4.49 6.15 36.31
C GLU A 189 5.66 6.22 37.31
N LYS A 190 5.38 6.05 38.62
CA LYS A 190 6.40 6.16 39.69
C LYS A 190 7.45 5.05 39.68
N VAL A 191 7.07 3.83 39.29
CA VAL A 191 7.94 2.67 39.11
C VAL A 191 7.43 1.89 37.91
N CYS A 192 8.22 1.85 36.83
CA CYS A 192 7.88 1.10 35.63
C CYS A 192 8.53 -0.29 35.69
N GLY A 193 7.73 -1.32 35.94
CA GLY A 193 8.18 -2.71 35.87
C GLY A 193 8.52 -3.14 34.44
N SER A 194 9.23 -4.26 34.29
CA SER A 194 9.67 -4.77 32.99
C SER A 194 8.52 -4.98 32.00
N ASP A 195 7.36 -5.44 32.46
CA ASP A 195 6.23 -5.75 31.57
C ASP A 195 5.50 -4.48 31.11
N ARG A 196 5.41 -3.45 31.96
CA ARG A 196 4.94 -2.11 31.55
C ARG A 196 5.85 -1.50 30.50
N MET A 197 7.18 -1.65 30.64
CA MET A 197 8.13 -1.19 29.63
C MET A 197 7.93 -1.90 28.29
N LYS A 198 7.76 -3.24 28.31
CA LYS A 198 7.45 -4.02 27.09
C LYS A 198 6.16 -3.54 26.43
N LEU A 199 5.11 -3.26 27.21
CA LEU A 199 3.85 -2.71 26.70
C LEU A 199 4.08 -1.38 25.97
N PHE A 200 4.83 -0.45 26.56
CA PHE A 200 5.12 0.83 25.91
C PHE A 200 5.95 0.68 24.62
N CYS A 201 6.89 -0.26 24.60
CA CYS A 201 7.60 -0.62 23.37
C CYS A 201 6.63 -1.14 22.29
N ALA A 202 5.71 -2.03 22.66
CA ALA A 202 4.69 -2.56 21.74
C ALA A 202 3.82 -1.42 21.16
N VAL A 203 3.40 -0.46 21.99
CA VAL A 203 2.65 0.73 21.52
C VAL A 203 3.43 1.51 20.46
N ILE A 204 4.71 1.80 20.72
CA ILE A 204 5.57 2.52 19.76
C ILE A 204 5.73 1.74 18.45
N LEU A 205 5.88 0.41 18.53
CA LEU A 205 5.99 -0.45 17.36
C LEU A 205 4.71 -0.43 16.52
N ILE A 206 3.54 -0.56 17.14
CA ILE A 206 2.24 -0.48 16.45
C ILE A 206 2.08 0.85 15.72
N LEU A 207 2.37 1.97 16.39
CA LEU A 207 2.35 3.31 15.77
C LEU A 207 3.34 3.41 14.59
N ARG A 208 4.49 2.76 14.69
CA ARG A 208 5.47 2.68 13.60
C ARG A 208 4.97 1.85 12.42
N HIS A 209 4.33 0.70 12.66
CA HIS A 209 3.79 -0.15 11.60
C HIS A 209 2.70 0.60 10.80
N LEU A 210 1.77 1.27 11.48
CA LEU A 210 0.78 2.14 10.81
C LEU A 210 1.41 3.28 10.00
N SER A 211 2.56 3.79 10.44
CA SER A 211 3.29 4.81 9.67
C SER A 211 3.97 4.23 8.45
N ARG A 212 4.51 3.01 8.54
CA ARG A 212 5.09 2.30 7.40
C ARG A 212 4.04 1.98 6.34
N ILE A 213 2.83 1.58 6.75
CA ILE A 213 1.70 1.43 5.83
C ILE A 213 1.51 2.73 5.04
N SER A 214 1.48 3.89 5.70
CA SER A 214 1.32 5.18 5.01
C SER A 214 2.46 5.52 4.04
N ASP A 215 3.67 5.00 4.27
CA ASP A 215 4.80 5.12 3.35
C ASP A 215 4.59 4.27 2.10
N TYR A 216 4.13 3.02 2.26
CA TYR A 216 3.85 2.12 1.15
C TYR A 216 2.65 2.60 0.32
N VAL A 217 1.59 3.10 0.95
CA VAL A 217 0.44 3.67 0.22
C VAL A 217 0.86 4.89 -0.61
N LEU A 218 1.80 5.71 -0.12
CA LEU A 218 2.38 6.78 -0.92
C LEU A 218 3.15 6.23 -2.13
N ASN A 219 3.87 5.11 -1.99
CA ASN A 219 4.52 4.45 -3.13
C ASN A 219 3.47 4.01 -4.17
N LEU A 220 2.32 3.47 -3.74
CA LEU A 220 1.24 3.09 -4.66
C LEU A 220 0.76 4.30 -5.48
N ALA A 221 0.43 5.40 -4.82
CA ALA A 221 0.02 6.65 -5.48
C ALA A 221 1.08 7.17 -6.46
N GLU A 222 2.35 7.01 -6.09
CA GLU A 222 3.50 7.32 -6.92
C GLU A 222 3.60 6.43 -8.17
N ARG A 223 3.20 5.16 -8.10
CA ARG A 223 3.10 4.26 -9.26
C ARG A 223 1.93 4.62 -10.16
N VAL A 224 0.76 4.93 -9.60
CA VAL A 224 -0.41 5.40 -10.37
C VAL A 224 -0.07 6.64 -11.19
N SER A 225 0.54 7.65 -10.56
CA SER A 225 0.99 8.86 -11.25
C SER A 225 2.03 8.56 -12.35
N PHE A 226 2.90 7.56 -12.14
CA PHE A 226 3.88 7.14 -13.16
C PHE A 226 3.23 6.45 -14.37
N ILE A 227 2.15 5.68 -14.18
CA ILE A 227 1.40 5.07 -15.30
C ILE A 227 0.92 6.16 -16.25
N ALA A 228 0.24 7.18 -15.70
CA ALA A 228 -0.34 8.29 -16.44
C ALA A 228 0.74 9.20 -17.09
N THR A 229 1.74 9.63 -16.30
CA THR A 229 2.70 10.66 -16.75
C THR A 229 3.95 10.10 -17.46
N GLY A 230 4.34 8.86 -17.15
CA GLY A 230 5.65 8.31 -17.54
C GLY A 230 6.86 8.94 -16.83
N ILE A 231 6.64 9.84 -15.86
CA ILE A 231 7.73 10.52 -15.14
C ILE A 231 7.90 9.89 -13.76
N SER A 232 9.09 9.38 -13.47
CA SER A 232 9.35 8.78 -12.16
C SER A 232 9.17 9.82 -11.03
N PRO A 233 8.48 9.47 -9.94
CA PRO A 233 8.33 10.32 -8.75
C PRO A 233 9.65 10.80 -8.15
N LEU A 234 10.73 9.99 -8.24
CA LEU A 234 12.08 10.38 -7.83
C LEU A 234 12.65 11.50 -8.71
N THR A 235 12.34 11.48 -10.00
CA THR A 235 12.71 12.54 -10.94
C THR A 235 11.94 13.82 -10.63
N LEU A 236 10.65 13.73 -10.30
CA LEU A 236 9.84 14.88 -9.86
C LEU A 236 10.35 15.48 -8.55
N LYS A 237 10.68 14.64 -7.56
CA LYS A 237 11.21 15.08 -6.26
C LYS A 237 12.56 15.78 -6.40
N LYS A 238 13.48 15.22 -7.19
CA LYS A 238 14.77 15.86 -7.53
C LYS A 238 14.62 17.15 -8.34
N ALA A 239 13.61 17.24 -9.20
CA ALA A 239 13.32 18.47 -9.95
C ALA A 239 12.80 19.58 -9.03
N GLN A 240 11.92 19.25 -8.09
CA GLN A 240 11.40 20.17 -7.07
C GLN A 240 12.48 20.64 -6.10
N GLU A 241 13.34 19.76 -5.62
CA GLU A 241 14.49 20.09 -4.76
C GLU A 241 15.52 21.00 -5.46
N LYS A 242 15.57 20.97 -6.80
CA LYS A 242 16.45 21.82 -7.63
C LYS A 242 15.77 23.07 -8.20
N GLY A 243 14.53 23.39 -7.79
CA GLY A 243 13.79 24.56 -8.28
C GLY A 243 13.49 24.53 -9.79
N ARG A 244 13.49 23.36 -10.43
CA ARG A 244 13.19 23.24 -11.86
C ARG A 244 11.67 23.12 -12.08
N PRO A 245 11.08 23.83 -13.07
CA PRO A 245 9.65 23.79 -13.32
C PRO A 245 9.18 22.38 -13.73
N LYS A 246 7.94 22.03 -13.34
CA LYS A 246 7.27 20.75 -13.66
C LYS A 246 7.21 20.44 -15.17
N THR A 247 7.30 21.46 -16.01
CA THR A 247 7.08 21.43 -17.47
C THR A 247 8.26 20.91 -18.29
N LEU A 248 9.34 20.40 -17.66
CA LEU A 248 10.52 19.89 -18.38
C LEU A 248 10.26 18.61 -19.21
N PHE A 249 9.06 18.04 -19.15
CA PHE A 249 8.69 16.82 -19.86
C PHE A 249 7.47 17.00 -20.79
N ASP A 250 6.94 18.22 -20.91
CA ASP A 250 5.96 18.53 -21.95
C ASP A 250 6.71 18.78 -23.25
N LYS A 251 6.55 17.83 -24.19
CA LYS A 251 6.97 17.84 -25.60
C LYS A 251 8.42 17.45 -25.87
N GLU A 252 8.64 16.15 -26.09
CA GLU A 252 9.28 15.68 -27.32
C GLU A 252 8.48 14.47 -27.86
N SER A 253 8.38 14.40 -29.19
CA SER A 253 7.34 13.80 -30.03
C SER A 253 7.13 12.28 -29.98
#